data_AF-A0A9E5WVC4-F1
#
_entry.id   AF-A0A9E5WVC4-F1
#
_cell.length_a   1.000
_cell.length_b   1.000
_cell.length_c   1.000
_cell.angle_alpha   90.00
_cell.angle_beta   90.00
_cell.angle_gamma   90.00
#
_symmetry.space_group_name_H-M   'P 1'
#
loop_
_entity.id
_entity.type
_entity.pdbx_description
1 polymer ?
#
loop_
_entity_poly.entity_id
_entity_poly.type
_entity_poly.pdbx_seq_one_letter_code
_entity_poly.pdbx_strand_id
1 'polypeptide(L)'
;RKNTHDPFRRFIVRIVNHDHPVTQGLKDFETTDELYICLEGDRPVDLLATARSVKTGKDHPMAFALMYGQGRVFHTPLGLPT
;
A
#
# COMPACT_ATOMS: atom_id res chain seq x y z
N ARG A 1 -5.58 -10.95 -15.43
CA ARG A 1 -6.57 -11.04 -14.31
C ARG A 1 -7.59 -9.92 -14.49
N LYS A 2 -8.90 -10.18 -14.35
CA LYS A 2 -9.92 -9.12 -14.24
C LYS A 2 -9.91 -8.62 -12.77
N ASN A 3 -10.00 -7.31 -12.56
CA ASN A 3 -9.99 -6.62 -11.23
C ASN A 3 -8.63 -6.54 -10.51
N THR A 4 -7.69 -5.76 -11.05
CA THR A 4 -6.39 -5.48 -10.42
C THR A 4 -6.41 -4.27 -9.49
N HIS A 5 -7.38 -3.37 -9.63
CA HIS A 5 -7.51 -2.15 -8.83
C HIS A 5 -8.99 -1.71 -8.68
N ASP A 6 -9.27 -0.86 -7.68
CA ASP A 6 -10.48 -0.04 -7.62
C ASP A 6 -10.44 1.06 -8.71
N PRO A 7 -11.59 1.67 -9.10
CA PRO A 7 -11.56 2.79 -10.04
C PRO A 7 -10.74 3.94 -9.47
N PHE A 8 -10.11 4.75 -10.33
CA PHE A 8 -9.39 5.96 -9.91
C PHE A 8 -10.31 6.85 -9.07
N ARG A 9 -9.94 7.05 -7.80
CA ARG A 9 -10.79 7.76 -6.83
C ARG A 9 -9.99 8.26 -5.65
N ARG A 10 -10.66 9.06 -4.83
CA ARG A 10 -10.17 9.45 -3.53
C ARG A 10 -10.35 8.35 -2.48
N PHE A 11 -9.32 8.08 -1.69
CA PHE A 11 -9.33 7.15 -0.56
C PHE A 11 -8.31 7.55 0.52
N ILE A 12 -8.45 6.96 1.71
CA ILE A 12 -7.54 7.17 2.83
C ILE A 12 -6.52 6.04 2.85
N VAL A 13 -5.23 6.41 2.86
CA VAL A 13 -4.12 5.53 3.18
C VAL A 13 -3.90 5.58 4.68
N ARG A 14 -3.97 4.41 5.33
CA ARG A 14 -3.75 4.23 6.76
C ARG A 14 -2.33 3.74 7.02
N ILE A 15 -1.61 4.43 7.88
CA ILE A 15 -0.29 4.00 8.33
C ILE A 15 -0.48 2.93 9.41
N VAL A 16 0.11 1.74 9.22
CA VAL A 16 -0.09 0.61 10.15
C VAL A 16 1.12 0.33 11.04
N ASN A 17 2.29 0.85 10.66
CA ASN A 17 3.51 0.78 11.47
C ASN A 17 4.13 2.16 11.55
N HIS A 18 3.97 2.86 12.67
CA HIS A 18 4.53 4.20 12.88
C HIS A 18 5.98 4.19 13.39
N ASP A 19 6.48 3.03 13.83
CA ASP A 19 7.84 2.88 14.36
C ASP A 19 8.88 2.66 13.24
N HIS A 20 8.43 2.27 12.05
CA HIS A 20 9.33 2.05 10.91
C HIS A 20 9.86 3.39 10.35
N PRO A 21 11.17 3.51 10.05
CA PRO A 21 11.76 4.79 9.63
C PRO A 21 11.12 5.46 8.40
N VAL A 22 10.56 4.66 7.48
CA VAL A 22 9.86 5.17 6.28
C VAL A 22 8.56 5.92 6.63
N THR A 23 7.90 5.51 7.71
CA THR A 23 6.57 5.99 8.12
C THR A 23 6.60 6.80 9.41
N GLN A 24 7.78 6.98 10.00
CA GLN A 24 7.97 7.79 11.20
C GLN A 24 7.52 9.24 10.94
N GLY A 25 6.60 9.73 11.78
CA GLY A 25 6.03 11.07 11.66
C GLY A 25 4.91 11.20 10.62
N LEU A 26 4.62 10.16 9.83
CA LEU A 26 3.46 10.15 8.94
C LEU A 26 2.18 9.86 9.74
N LYS A 27 1.11 10.55 9.36
CA LYS A 27 -0.27 10.28 9.76
C LYS A 27 -1.00 9.63 8.60
N ASP A 28 -2.17 9.07 8.88
CA ASP A 28 -3.13 8.72 7.85
C ASP A 28 -3.39 9.93 6.94
N PHE A 29 -3.47 9.70 5.64
CA PHE A 29 -3.62 10.76 4.66
C PHE A 29 -4.60 10.36 3.56
N GLU A 30 -5.20 11.37 2.95
CA GLU A 30 -6.05 11.21 1.79
C GLU A 30 -5.22 11.36 0.51
N THR A 31 -5.50 10.50 -0.48
CA THR A 31 -4.92 10.60 -1.82
C THR A 31 -5.97 10.28 -2.88
N THR A 32 -5.71 10.64 -4.14
CA THR A 32 -6.53 10.26 -5.30
C THR A 32 -5.68 9.42 -6.25
N ASP A 33 -6.02 8.13 -6.38
CA ASP A 33 -5.21 7.17 -7.12
C ASP A 33 -6.03 5.92 -7.54
N GLU A 34 -5.40 4.95 -8.20
CA GLU A 34 -5.88 3.59 -8.36
C GLU A 34 -5.41 2.69 -7.20
N LEU A 35 -6.34 2.29 -6.33
CA LEU A 35 -6.04 1.36 -5.23
C LEU A 35 -5.88 -0.06 -5.78
N TYR A 36 -4.65 -0.55 -5.87
CA TYR A 36 -4.33 -1.91 -6.30
C TYR A 36 -4.78 -2.96 -5.27
N ILE A 37 -5.48 -3.99 -5.73
CA ILE A 37 -6.04 -5.09 -4.90
C ILE A 37 -5.45 -6.46 -5.21
N CYS A 38 -4.39 -6.50 -6.02
CA CYS A 38 -3.78 -7.74 -6.51
C CYS A 38 -2.35 -7.97 -6.00
N LEU A 39 -1.91 -7.24 -4.98
CA LEU A 39 -0.62 -7.45 -4.33
C LEU A 39 -0.72 -8.70 -3.43
N GLU A 40 -0.46 -9.84 -4.05
CA GLU A 40 -0.42 -11.17 -3.44
C GLU A 40 1.01 -11.70 -3.47
N GLY A 41 1.43 -12.39 -2.41
CA GLY A 41 2.74 -13.02 -2.31
C GLY A 41 2.85 -13.85 -1.04
N ASP A 42 3.78 -14.80 -1.03
CA ASP A 42 4.08 -15.70 0.09
C ASP A 42 5.27 -15.23 0.93
N ARG A 43 6.07 -14.31 0.40
CA ARG A 43 7.22 -13.75 1.11
C ARG A 43 6.75 -12.82 2.24
N PRO A 44 7.28 -12.98 3.47
CA PRO A 44 7.04 -12.03 4.55
C PRO A 44 7.50 -10.62 4.18
N VAL A 45 6.69 -9.63 4.53
CA VAL A 45 6.98 -8.20 4.33
C VAL A 45 6.64 -7.42 5.59
N ASP A 46 7.34 -6.33 5.82
CA ASP A 46 6.98 -5.34 6.82
C ASP A 46 5.90 -4.43 6.24
N LEU A 47 4.65 -4.67 6.61
CA LEU A 47 3.53 -3.86 6.14
C LEU A 47 3.58 -2.47 6.78
N LEU A 48 3.55 -1.42 5.95
CA LEU A 48 3.73 -0.03 6.38
C LEU A 48 2.46 0.79 6.24
N ALA A 49 1.69 0.56 5.18
CA ALA A 49 0.42 1.24 4.95
C ALA A 49 -0.61 0.36 4.25
N THR A 50 -1.89 0.64 4.47
CA THR A 50 -3.03 -0.04 3.84
C THR A 50 -4.09 0.94 3.37
N ALA A 51 -4.98 0.49 2.47
CA ALA A 51 -6.22 1.20 2.15
C ALA A 51 -7.37 0.21 1.95
N ARG A 52 -8.58 0.65 2.31
CA ARG A 52 -9.81 -0.15 2.19
C ARG A 52 -10.34 -0.09 0.77
N SER A 53 -10.38 -1.22 0.08
CA SER A 53 -10.97 -1.32 -1.25
C SER A 53 -12.50 -1.26 -1.19
N VAL A 54 -13.10 -0.48 -2.08
CA VAL A 54 -14.56 -0.41 -2.26
C VAL A 54 -15.08 -1.60 -3.06
N LYS A 55 -14.27 -2.22 -3.92
CA LYS A 55 -14.67 -3.42 -4.66
C LYS A 55 -14.72 -4.67 -3.78
N THR A 56 -13.72 -4.83 -2.92
CA THR A 56 -13.57 -6.06 -2.12
C THR A 56 -14.04 -5.91 -0.67
N GLY A 57 -14.16 -4.67 -0.17
CA GLY A 57 -14.45 -4.40 1.24
C GLY A 57 -13.33 -4.87 2.18
N LYS A 58 -12.10 -5.05 1.68
CA LYS A 58 -10.93 -5.50 2.46
C LYS A 58 -9.83 -4.43 2.43
N ASP A 59 -8.97 -4.46 3.43
CA ASP A 59 -7.76 -3.63 3.45
C ASP A 59 -6.67 -4.30 2.61
N HIS A 60 -6.05 -3.52 1.72
CA HIS A 60 -4.98 -3.97 0.83
C HIS A 60 -3.68 -3.18 1.09
N PRO A 61 -2.51 -3.79 0.89
CA PRO A 61 -1.22 -3.12 1.10
C PRO A 61 -1.02 -1.93 0.16
N MET A 62 -0.70 -0.76 0.70
CA MET A 62 -0.33 0.45 -0.05
C MET A 62 1.14 0.84 0.15
N ALA A 63 1.81 0.26 1.14
CA ALA A 63 3.26 0.35 1.26
C ALA A 63 3.77 -0.83 2.09
N PHE A 64 4.89 -1.43 1.68
CA PHE A 64 5.60 -2.41 2.49
C PHE A 64 7.10 -2.39 2.21
N ALA A 65 7.88 -2.87 3.16
CA ALA A 65 9.31 -3.07 3.02
C ALA A 65 9.68 -4.55 3.15
N LEU A 66 10.81 -4.94 2.56
CA LEU A 66 11.42 -6.24 2.80
C LEU A 66 12.93 -6.21 2.53
N MET A 67 13.62 -7.24 3.01
CA MET A 67 15.00 -7.52 2.63
C MET A 67 15.04 -8.51 1.46
N TYR A 68 15.85 -8.20 0.45
CA TYR A 68 16.19 -9.14 -0.64
C TYR A 68 17.70 -9.36 -0.66
N GLY A 69 18.17 -10.45 -0.04
CA GLY A 69 19.59 -10.63 0.24
C GLY A 69 20.11 -9.50 1.15
N GLN A 70 21.09 -8.74 0.68
CA GLN A 70 21.60 -7.55 1.38
C GLN A 70 20.89 -6.25 0.95
N GLY A 71 19.98 -6.31 -0.02
CA GLY A 71 19.24 -5.16 -0.51
C GLY A 71 18.02 -4.84 0.37
N ARG A 72 17.79 -3.54 0.59
CA ARG A 72 16.56 -3.02 1.18
C ARG A 72 15.59 -2.67 0.06
N VAL A 73 14.37 -3.19 0.12
CA VAL A 73 13.31 -2.91 -0.84
C VAL A 73 12.18 -2.17 -0.13
N PHE A 74 11.72 -1.11 -0.76
CA PHE A 74 10.45 -0.44 -0.44
C PHE A 74 9.56 -0.52 -1.67
N HIS A 75 8.31 -0.94 -1.48
CA HIS A 75 7.32 -1.03 -2.55
C HIS A 75 6.08 -0.24 -2.18
N THR A 76 5.59 0.55 -3.14
CA THR A 76 4.31 1.26 -3.09
C THR A 76 3.65 1.18 -4.47
N PRO A 77 2.35 0.85 -4.56
CA PRO A 77 1.60 0.91 -5.80
C PRO A 77 1.04 2.31 -6.09
N LEU A 78 1.21 3.27 -5.17
CA LEU A 78 0.76 4.66 -5.35
C LEU A 78 1.61 5.38 -6.40
N GLY A 79 1.05 6.40 -7.03
CA GLY A 79 1.74 7.32 -7.93
C GLY A 79 1.27 7.26 -9.37
N LEU A 80 0.01 6.89 -9.64
CA LEU A 80 -0.53 7.05 -11.00
C LEU A 80 -0.54 8.55 -11.36
N PRO A 81 0.03 8.95 -12.53
CA PRO A 81 0.00 10.34 -12.95
C PRO A 81 -1.43 10.81 -13.18
N THR A 82 -1.78 11.96 -12.59
CA THR A 82 -3.05 12.66 -12.81
C THR A 82 -3.00 13.58 -14.01
#